data_AF-A0A3P6CEM6-F1
#
_entry.id   AF-A0A3P6CEM6-F1
#
_cell.length_a   1.000
_cell.length_b   1.000
_cell.length_c   1.000
_cell.angle_alpha   90.00
_cell.angle_beta   90.00
_cell.angle_gamma   90.00
#
_symmetry.space_group_name_H-M   'P 1'
#
loop_
_entity.id
_entity.type
_entity.pdbx_description
1 polymer ?
#
loop_
_entity_poly.entity_id
_entity_poly.type
_entity_poly.pdbx_seq_one_letter_code
_entity_poly.pdbx_strand_id
1 'polypeptide(L)'
;MSRKPSDFEMVTGSPALGSAYYIPQGHAQYCNTSEDTVSVCRYMPPYLCNVAYKYCFGDNNTDELFTTVCLSPCTTHQNNFTDHSPHGFFRLSKLLEPPNLTEMCFPAALVPPRSDILRLSDVERKEWQMKLVFDVETGEYTVGEEWASFVRAKDLRAGDTVVFVSVLGSAITLFATSRAHSQSKVRHSINLDAFSKAIGGLMQSKPVELTYSPMDPHSDFLVSPRVYRDSLLVVWMRGMRVKKVREYDDDHHVGTITSTTFGNSDVHGVMRSLWRCHTVVWDAPYGFDRIHFSPWELTPSQEQPQPQPQPPRTLHLFP
;
A
#
# COMPACT_ATOMS: atom_id res chain seq x y z
N MET A 1 9.63 4.99 -25.06
CA MET A 1 11.09 4.98 -24.86
C MET A 1 11.37 4.35 -23.52
N SER A 2 12.25 3.35 -23.46
CA SER A 2 12.66 2.70 -22.20
C SER A 2 13.47 3.71 -21.38
N ARG A 3 13.01 4.05 -20.17
CA ARG A 3 13.72 4.97 -19.25
C ARG A 3 14.99 4.31 -18.72
N LYS A 4 16.05 5.09 -18.48
CA LYS A 4 17.36 4.58 -18.05
C LYS A 4 17.52 4.71 -16.53
N PRO A 5 18.38 3.88 -15.89
CA PRO A 5 18.64 3.98 -14.44
C PRO A 5 19.15 5.35 -13.96
N SER A 6 19.70 6.17 -14.86
CA SER A 6 20.11 7.56 -14.60
C SER A 6 18.95 8.54 -14.38
N ASP A 7 17.72 8.13 -14.65
CA ASP A 7 16.52 8.98 -14.55
C ASP A 7 15.92 8.94 -13.12
N PHE A 8 16.52 8.18 -12.21
CA PHE A 8 16.04 7.94 -10.84
C PHE A 8 17.10 8.36 -9.82
N GLU A 9 16.75 9.27 -8.90
CA GLU A 9 17.65 9.71 -7.84
C GLU A 9 17.37 8.95 -6.53
N MET A 10 18.43 8.45 -5.86
CA MET A 10 18.28 7.78 -4.57
C MET A 10 17.94 8.82 -3.50
N VAL A 11 16.69 8.80 -3.03
CA VAL A 11 16.15 9.72 -2.04
C VAL A 11 16.57 9.31 -0.64
N THR A 12 16.55 8.01 -0.34
CA THR A 12 16.97 7.47 0.95
C THR A 12 17.35 6.01 0.84
N GLY A 13 18.28 5.57 1.70
CA GLY A 13 18.73 4.20 1.78
C GLY A 13 18.91 3.77 3.22
N SER A 14 18.44 2.57 3.54
CA SER A 14 18.65 1.95 4.85
C SER A 14 19.27 0.57 4.67
N PRO A 15 20.26 0.18 5.50
CA PRO A 15 20.58 -1.24 5.70
C PRO A 15 19.35 -1.86 6.36
N ALA A 16 18.44 -2.35 5.53
CA ALA A 16 17.15 -2.86 5.98
C ALA A 16 17.37 -4.23 6.62
N LEU A 17 17.77 -4.25 7.89
CA LEU A 17 17.93 -5.44 8.72
C LEU A 17 16.54 -5.97 9.10
N GLY A 18 15.88 -6.73 8.22
CA GLY A 18 14.51 -7.21 8.43
C GLY A 18 14.20 -8.50 7.68
N SER A 19 12.96 -8.96 7.77
CA SER A 19 12.46 -10.09 6.98
C SER A 19 11.11 -9.74 6.34
N ALA A 20 10.76 -10.43 5.25
CA ALA A 20 9.49 -10.27 4.54
C ALA A 20 9.07 -11.58 3.88
N TYR A 21 7.76 -11.83 3.81
CA TYR A 21 7.21 -12.81 2.88
C TYR A 21 7.04 -12.17 1.50
N TYR A 22 7.71 -12.75 0.51
CA TYR A 22 7.50 -12.43 -0.90
C TYR A 22 6.40 -13.34 -1.47
N ILE A 23 5.39 -12.76 -2.10
CA ILE A 23 4.22 -13.44 -2.65
C ILE A 23 4.29 -13.47 -4.18
N PRO A 24 4.66 -14.60 -4.82
CA PRO A 24 4.84 -14.70 -6.27
C PRO A 24 3.65 -14.23 -7.09
N GLN A 25 2.43 -14.63 -6.71
CA GLN A 25 1.21 -14.27 -7.43
C GLN A 25 0.99 -12.75 -7.45
N GLY A 26 1.31 -12.05 -6.36
CA GLY A 26 1.19 -10.60 -6.29
C GLY A 26 2.19 -9.89 -7.17
N HIS A 27 3.46 -10.34 -7.17
CA HIS A 27 4.47 -9.77 -8.06
C HIS A 27 4.17 -10.03 -9.55
N ALA A 28 3.66 -11.21 -9.90
CA ALA A 28 3.20 -11.52 -11.25
C ALA A 28 2.06 -10.59 -11.71
N GLN A 29 1.08 -10.33 -10.84
CA GLN A 29 0.01 -9.37 -11.12
C GLN A 29 0.53 -7.92 -11.22
N TYR A 30 1.45 -7.54 -10.33
CA TYR A 30 2.08 -6.22 -10.34
C TYR A 30 2.85 -5.95 -11.64
N CYS A 31 3.60 -6.95 -12.14
CA CYS A 31 4.30 -6.89 -13.42
C CYS A 31 3.37 -7.05 -14.65
N ASN A 32 2.05 -7.15 -14.46
CA ASN A 32 1.07 -7.35 -15.53
C ASN A 32 1.43 -8.54 -16.44
N THR A 33 1.87 -9.66 -15.84
CA THR A 33 2.19 -10.91 -16.57
C THR A 33 0.92 -11.55 -17.16
N SER A 34 1.07 -12.57 -18.03
CA SER A 34 -0.09 -13.26 -18.60
C SER A 34 -0.93 -13.96 -17.53
N GLU A 35 -2.22 -14.14 -17.82
CA GLU A 35 -3.15 -14.84 -16.92
C GLU A 35 -2.70 -16.28 -16.65
N ASP A 36 -2.03 -16.93 -17.60
CA ASP A 36 -1.41 -18.26 -17.42
C ASP A 36 -0.31 -18.22 -16.35
N THR A 37 0.59 -17.23 -16.42
CA THR A 37 1.65 -17.04 -15.42
C THR A 37 1.06 -16.79 -14.04
N VAL A 38 0.08 -15.89 -13.93
CA VAL A 38 -0.63 -15.62 -12.66
C VAL A 38 -1.30 -16.89 -12.13
N SER A 39 -1.90 -17.69 -13.01
CA SER A 39 -2.58 -18.93 -12.65
C SER A 39 -1.63 -19.99 -12.10
N VAL A 40 -0.43 -20.13 -12.67
CA VAL A 40 0.62 -20.99 -12.11
C VAL A 40 1.08 -20.47 -10.74
N CYS A 41 1.24 -19.16 -10.59
CA CYS A 41 1.68 -18.55 -9.33
C CYS A 41 0.66 -18.72 -8.20
N ARG A 42 -0.61 -18.98 -8.48
CA ARG A 42 -1.63 -19.31 -7.46
C ARG A 42 -1.28 -20.53 -6.63
N TYR A 43 -0.40 -21.40 -7.11
CA TYR A 43 0.01 -22.63 -6.44
C TYR A 43 1.44 -22.55 -5.88
N MET A 44 2.11 -21.41 -6.04
CA MET A 44 3.44 -21.20 -5.46
C MET A 44 3.31 -20.77 -3.99
N PRO A 45 4.13 -21.32 -3.08
CA PRO A 45 4.17 -20.87 -1.70
C PRO A 45 4.79 -19.46 -1.60
N PRO A 46 4.52 -18.73 -0.51
CA PRO A 46 5.26 -17.50 -0.21
C PRO A 46 6.73 -17.83 0.14
N TYR A 47 7.65 -16.93 -0.21
CA TYR A 47 9.07 -17.07 0.13
C TYR A 47 9.40 -16.17 1.32
N LEU A 48 9.78 -16.76 2.46
CA LEU A 48 10.32 -15.99 3.57
C LEU A 48 11.76 -15.57 3.24
N CYS A 49 12.00 -14.26 3.22
CA CYS A 49 13.27 -13.68 2.83
C CYS A 49 13.78 -12.73 3.91
N ASN A 50 15.09 -12.69 4.10
CA ASN A 50 15.74 -11.56 4.74
C ASN A 50 15.78 -10.41 3.73
N VAL A 51 15.47 -9.22 4.21
CA VAL A 51 15.74 -7.98 3.51
C VAL A 51 17.20 -7.62 3.82
N ALA A 52 18.01 -7.37 2.81
CA ALA A 52 19.41 -6.98 2.99
C ALA A 52 19.57 -5.46 3.00
N TYR A 53 18.91 -4.80 2.06
CA TYR A 53 18.85 -3.35 1.96
C TYR A 53 17.58 -2.92 1.27
N LYS A 54 17.26 -1.66 1.47
CA LYS A 54 16.14 -0.98 0.84
C LYS A 54 16.58 0.42 0.42
N TYR A 55 16.34 0.73 -0.84
CA TYR A 55 16.59 2.03 -1.43
C TYR A 55 15.29 2.58 -1.98
N CYS A 56 15.00 3.83 -1.67
CA CYS A 56 13.92 4.56 -2.31
C CYS A 56 14.50 5.53 -3.31
N PHE A 57 13.92 5.51 -4.50
CA PHE A 57 14.24 6.39 -5.59
C PHE A 57 13.02 7.23 -5.92
N GLY A 58 13.22 8.42 -6.46
CA GLY A 58 12.15 9.20 -7.06
C GLY A 58 12.45 9.50 -8.51
N ASP A 59 11.39 9.62 -9.32
CA ASP A 59 11.45 10.15 -10.66
C ASP A 59 11.30 11.67 -10.62
N ASN A 60 12.32 12.40 -11.06
CA ASN A 60 12.39 13.86 -10.97
C ASN A 60 11.30 14.56 -11.81
N ASN A 61 10.72 13.90 -12.81
CA ASN A 61 9.70 14.51 -13.66
C ASN A 61 8.28 14.30 -13.12
N THR A 62 8.04 13.18 -12.43
CA THR A 62 6.70 12.79 -11.99
C THR A 62 6.51 12.86 -10.48
N ASP A 63 7.58 13.05 -9.71
CA ASP A 63 7.59 12.89 -8.24
C ASP A 63 7.03 11.50 -7.82
N GLU A 64 7.14 10.49 -8.71
CA GLU A 64 6.75 9.11 -8.41
C GLU A 64 7.91 8.43 -7.65
N LEU A 65 7.61 7.79 -6.53
CA LEU A 65 8.60 7.00 -5.80
C LEU A 65 8.64 5.54 -6.29
N PHE A 66 9.84 5.00 -6.26
CA PHE A 66 10.17 3.60 -6.47
C PHE A 66 10.99 3.10 -5.30
N THR A 67 10.90 1.82 -5.03
CA THR A 67 11.63 1.14 -3.98
C THR A 67 12.33 -0.05 -4.57
N THR A 68 13.65 -0.10 -4.44
CA THR A 68 14.43 -1.31 -4.69
C THR A 68 14.74 -1.98 -3.36
N VAL A 69 14.49 -3.29 -3.30
CA VAL A 69 14.75 -4.12 -2.14
C VAL A 69 15.57 -5.33 -2.58
N CYS A 70 16.55 -5.72 -1.76
CA CYS A 70 17.27 -6.98 -1.97
C CYS A 70 16.76 -8.03 -1.00
N LEU A 71 16.25 -9.13 -1.55
CA LEU A 71 15.73 -10.26 -0.82
C LEU A 71 16.69 -11.44 -0.89
N SER A 72 16.98 -12.04 0.25
CA SER A 72 17.71 -13.30 0.34
C SER A 72 16.83 -14.36 0.99
N PRO A 73 16.51 -15.48 0.31
CA PRO A 73 15.71 -16.56 0.90
C PRO A 73 16.28 -17.02 2.25
N CYS A 74 15.43 -17.08 3.28
CA CYS A 74 15.83 -17.63 4.57
C CYS A 74 15.99 -19.15 4.44
N THR A 75 17.13 -19.68 4.83
CA THR A 75 17.29 -21.12 5.05
C THR A 75 16.78 -21.49 6.43
N THR A 76 16.28 -22.73 6.59
CA THR A 76 15.54 -23.25 7.76
C THR A 76 16.22 -23.09 9.13
N HIS A 77 17.49 -22.65 9.17
CA HIS A 77 18.29 -22.46 10.39
C HIS A 77 18.38 -21.00 10.89
N GLN A 78 17.85 -20.01 10.18
CA GLN A 78 17.87 -18.61 10.61
C GLN A 78 16.55 -18.23 11.29
N ASN A 79 16.41 -18.54 12.58
CA ASN A 79 15.20 -18.23 13.38
C ASN A 79 15.22 -16.86 14.08
N ASN A 80 16.23 -16.01 13.84
CA ASN A 80 16.29 -14.67 14.41
C ASN A 80 15.65 -13.67 13.45
N PHE A 81 14.31 -13.67 13.40
CA PHE A 81 13.54 -12.73 12.58
C PHE A 81 13.42 -11.39 13.30
N THR A 82 13.82 -10.30 12.66
CA THR A 82 13.54 -8.94 13.14
C THR A 82 12.28 -8.43 12.47
N ASP A 83 11.28 -8.07 13.28
CA ASP A 83 9.95 -7.61 12.83
C ASP A 83 9.99 -6.13 12.45
N HIS A 84 10.82 -5.80 11.46
CA HIS A 84 10.74 -4.51 10.80
C HIS A 84 9.83 -4.67 9.59
N SER A 85 8.83 -3.80 9.48
CA SER A 85 8.03 -3.72 8.27
C SER A 85 8.99 -3.63 7.07
N PRO A 86 8.81 -4.42 6.00
CA PRO A 86 9.57 -4.22 4.76
C PRO A 86 9.36 -2.79 4.24
N HIS A 87 8.30 -2.13 4.70
CA HIS A 87 8.08 -0.73 4.45
C HIS A 87 9.00 0.18 5.26
N GLY A 88 9.42 -0.06 6.51
CA GLY A 88 10.35 0.81 7.28
C GLY A 88 9.99 2.31 7.34
N PHE A 89 8.90 2.69 6.71
CA PHE A 89 8.39 4.01 6.46
C PHE A 89 6.94 3.98 6.91
N PHE A 90 6.51 4.98 7.66
CA PHE A 90 5.08 5.23 7.84
C PHE A 90 4.56 5.85 6.55
N ARG A 91 3.58 5.19 5.93
CA ARG A 91 2.89 5.68 4.75
C ARG A 91 1.55 6.27 5.20
N LEU A 92 1.36 7.56 4.97
CA LEU A 92 0.06 8.20 5.06
C LEU A 92 -0.30 8.77 3.70
N SER A 93 -1.50 8.51 3.21
CA SER A 93 -1.93 9.00 1.90
C SER A 93 -3.14 9.91 2.08
N LYS A 94 -3.19 11.01 1.32
CA LYS A 94 -4.34 11.92 1.34
C LYS A 94 -4.77 12.24 -0.08
N LEU A 95 -6.05 11.96 -0.36
CA LEU A 95 -6.70 12.35 -1.60
C LEU A 95 -7.02 13.84 -1.53
N LEU A 96 -6.64 14.58 -2.57
CA LEU A 96 -6.92 16.01 -2.66
C LEU A 96 -8.31 16.22 -3.24
N GLU A 97 -9.16 16.89 -2.48
CA GLU A 97 -10.50 17.30 -2.91
C GLU A 97 -10.61 18.82 -2.76
N PRO A 98 -11.47 19.51 -3.55
CA PRO A 98 -11.86 20.88 -3.20
C PRO A 98 -12.68 20.79 -1.90
N PRO A 99 -12.41 21.52 -0.79
CA PRO A 99 -11.56 22.71 -0.55
C PRO A 99 -10.14 22.46 0.02
N ASN A 100 -9.72 21.20 0.19
CA ASN A 100 -8.45 20.79 0.81
C ASN A 100 -7.18 21.14 -0.02
N LEU A 101 -7.33 21.92 -1.09
CA LEU A 101 -6.23 22.43 -1.89
C LEU A 101 -5.58 23.67 -1.27
N THR A 102 -6.33 24.42 -0.45
CA THR A 102 -5.83 25.63 0.22
C THR A 102 -5.40 25.37 1.65
N GLU A 103 -5.94 24.34 2.29
CA GLU A 103 -5.61 23.94 3.66
C GLU A 103 -5.58 22.41 3.76
N MET A 104 -4.79 21.88 4.69
CA MET A 104 -4.66 20.43 4.90
C MET A 104 -4.58 20.07 6.38
N CYS A 105 -5.32 19.03 6.78
CA CYS A 105 -5.20 18.38 8.08
C CYS A 105 -4.13 17.29 8.05
N PHE A 106 -3.27 17.28 9.06
CA PHE A 106 -2.18 16.33 9.25
C PHE A 106 -2.40 15.51 10.53
N PRO A 107 -2.36 14.18 10.44
CA PRO A 107 -2.45 13.32 11.61
C PRO A 107 -1.19 13.45 12.47
N ALA A 108 -1.39 13.45 13.79
CA ALA A 108 -0.33 13.61 14.78
C ALA A 108 0.82 12.58 14.63
N ALA A 109 0.55 11.40 14.06
CA ALA A 109 1.56 10.37 13.82
C ALA A 109 2.67 10.79 12.82
N LEU A 110 2.42 11.78 11.96
CA LEU A 110 3.42 12.31 11.03
C LEU A 110 4.25 13.45 11.63
N VAL A 111 3.77 14.05 12.72
CA VAL A 111 4.41 15.21 13.34
C VAL A 111 5.33 14.70 14.45
N PRO A 112 6.65 14.96 14.38
CA PRO A 112 7.53 14.63 15.48
C PRO A 112 7.02 15.26 16.78
N PRO A 113 7.13 14.56 17.92
CA PRO A 113 6.59 15.07 19.18
C PRO A 113 7.14 16.47 19.49
N ARG A 114 6.24 17.43 19.73
CA ARG A 114 6.52 18.85 20.07
C ARG A 114 7.05 19.72 18.92
N SER A 115 6.97 19.28 17.67
CA SER A 115 7.25 20.14 16.51
C SER A 115 6.02 20.96 16.11
N ASP A 116 6.22 22.25 15.91
CA ASP A 116 5.25 23.19 15.31
C ASP A 116 5.48 23.40 13.81
N ILE A 117 6.43 22.64 13.22
CA ILE A 117 6.80 22.71 11.81
C ILE A 117 6.84 21.30 11.23
N LEU A 118 6.15 21.10 10.12
CA LEU A 118 6.32 19.94 9.26
C LEU A 118 7.40 20.24 8.21
N ARG A 119 8.36 19.33 8.10
CA ARG A 119 9.45 19.41 7.12
C ARG A 119 9.26 18.32 6.08
N LEU A 120 8.92 18.74 4.87
CA LEU A 120 8.77 17.87 3.71
C LEU A 120 9.96 18.05 2.78
N SER A 121 10.50 16.97 2.24
CA SER A 121 11.52 17.04 1.18
C SER A 121 11.00 16.33 -0.05
N ASP A 122 11.15 16.98 -1.20
CA ASP A 122 10.87 16.34 -2.49
C ASP A 122 12.05 15.49 -2.98
N VAL A 123 11.86 14.82 -4.11
CA VAL A 123 12.88 13.94 -4.71
C VAL A 123 14.18 14.68 -5.04
N GLU A 124 14.07 15.96 -5.42
CA GLU A 124 15.20 16.84 -5.74
C GLU A 124 15.82 17.48 -4.47
N ARG A 125 15.44 17.00 -3.27
CA ARG A 125 15.85 17.50 -1.95
C ARG A 125 15.47 18.96 -1.68
N LYS A 126 14.51 19.51 -2.40
CA LYS A 126 13.93 20.80 -2.05
C LYS A 126 13.10 20.64 -0.78
N GLU A 127 13.48 21.39 0.25
CA GLU A 127 12.77 21.39 1.52
C GLU A 127 11.57 22.36 1.47
N TRP A 128 10.44 21.88 1.97
CA TRP A 128 9.21 22.62 2.21
C TRP A 128 8.98 22.62 3.72
N GLN A 129 8.90 23.80 4.30
CA GLN A 129 8.64 23.98 5.73
C GLN A 129 7.24 24.57 5.88
N MET A 130 6.42 23.91 6.68
CA MET A 130 5.02 24.27 6.86
C MET A 130 4.75 24.41 8.35
N LYS A 131 4.24 25.57 8.76
CA LYS A 131 3.85 25.79 10.14
C LYS A 131 2.55 25.03 10.44
N LEU A 132 2.60 24.21 11.46
CA LEU A 132 1.49 23.42 11.96
C LEU A 132 0.73 24.20 13.03
N VAL A 133 -0.59 24.24 12.90
CA VAL A 133 -1.49 24.78 13.92
C VAL A 133 -2.26 23.61 14.51
N PHE A 134 -2.08 23.35 15.81
CA PHE A 134 -2.84 22.30 16.49
C PHE A 134 -4.25 22.81 16.80
N ASP A 135 -5.24 22.09 16.31
CA ASP A 135 -6.64 22.29 16.65
C ASP A 135 -7.00 21.44 17.87
N VAL A 136 -7.36 22.12 18.96
CA VAL A 136 -7.68 21.50 20.25
C VAL A 136 -9.01 20.76 20.21
N GLU A 137 -9.94 21.18 19.35
CA GLU A 137 -11.28 20.62 19.25
C GLU A 137 -11.27 19.30 18.46
N THR A 138 -10.56 19.27 17.34
CA THR A 138 -10.44 18.08 16.48
C THR A 138 -9.28 17.17 16.87
N GLY A 139 -8.27 17.70 17.58
CA GLY A 139 -7.06 16.96 17.93
C GLY A 139 -6.09 16.75 16.77
N GLU A 140 -6.24 17.53 15.70
CA GLU A 140 -5.43 17.43 14.47
C GLU A 140 -4.53 18.66 14.28
N TYR A 141 -3.53 18.54 13.41
CA TYR A 141 -2.74 19.69 12.97
C TYR A 141 -3.24 20.20 11.62
N THR A 142 -3.26 21.51 11.41
CA THR A 142 -3.62 22.12 10.13
C THR A 142 -2.48 22.97 9.57
N VAL A 143 -2.40 23.05 8.24
CA VAL A 143 -1.53 23.97 7.49
C VAL A 143 -2.37 24.68 6.44
N GLY A 144 -2.17 25.99 6.29
CA GLY A 144 -2.88 26.81 5.29
C GLY A 144 -1.96 27.35 4.19
N GLU A 145 -1.43 28.55 4.36
CA GLU A 145 -0.74 29.30 3.31
C GLU A 145 0.48 28.56 2.70
N GLU A 146 1.28 27.88 3.52
CA GLU A 146 2.43 27.12 3.02
C GLU A 146 2.00 25.89 2.22
N TRP A 147 0.87 25.27 2.59
CA TRP A 147 0.28 24.16 1.84
C TRP A 147 -0.22 24.62 0.46
N ALA A 148 -0.93 25.74 0.39
CA ALA A 148 -1.37 26.30 -0.89
C ALA A 148 -0.19 26.66 -1.82
N SER A 149 0.93 27.11 -1.25
CA SER A 149 2.17 27.38 -2.01
C SER A 149 2.80 26.10 -2.55
N PHE A 150 2.81 25.04 -1.74
CA PHE A 150 3.27 23.71 -2.11
C PHE A 150 2.44 23.09 -3.25
N VAL A 151 1.11 23.09 -3.11
CA VAL A 151 0.15 22.58 -4.11
C VAL A 151 0.38 23.24 -5.47
N ARG A 152 0.55 24.58 -5.47
CA ARG A 152 0.80 25.35 -6.68
C ARG A 152 2.14 25.04 -7.32
N ALA A 153 3.19 24.91 -6.52
CA ALA A 153 4.52 24.64 -7.03
C ALA A 153 4.66 23.22 -7.60
N LYS A 154 3.88 22.26 -7.09
CA LYS A 154 3.83 20.88 -7.56
C LYS A 154 2.73 20.60 -8.60
N ASP A 155 2.00 21.63 -9.03
CA ASP A 155 0.86 21.55 -9.97
C ASP A 155 -0.16 20.46 -9.58
N LEU A 156 -0.47 20.38 -8.28
CA LEU A 156 -1.41 19.39 -7.74
C LEU A 156 -2.85 19.82 -7.95
N ARG A 157 -3.72 18.86 -8.26
CA ARG A 157 -5.14 19.08 -8.58
C ARG A 157 -6.04 18.20 -7.75
N ALA A 158 -7.33 18.54 -7.72
CA ALA A 158 -8.35 17.66 -7.16
C ALA A 158 -8.30 16.27 -7.85
N GLY A 159 -8.36 15.22 -7.03
CA GLY A 159 -8.16 13.83 -7.42
C GLY A 159 -6.71 13.35 -7.26
N ASP A 160 -5.72 14.24 -7.24
CA ASP A 160 -4.34 13.82 -6.97
C ASP A 160 -4.19 13.36 -5.52
N THR A 161 -3.17 12.55 -5.29
CA THR A 161 -2.87 11.94 -4.01
C THR A 161 -1.49 12.38 -3.58
N VAL A 162 -1.38 12.89 -2.34
CA VAL A 162 -0.09 13.13 -1.69
C VAL A 162 0.16 12.03 -0.69
N VAL A 163 1.31 11.38 -0.78
CA VAL A 163 1.71 10.34 0.16
C VAL A 163 2.92 10.80 0.95
N PHE A 164 2.75 10.83 2.25
CA PHE A 164 3.79 11.12 3.22
C PHE A 164 4.46 9.81 3.61
N VAL A 165 5.78 9.82 3.52
CA VAL A 165 6.66 8.68 3.78
C VAL A 165 7.62 9.12 4.89
N SER A 166 7.31 8.76 6.12
CA SER A 166 8.15 9.10 7.28
C SER A 166 9.12 7.97 7.57
N VAL A 167 10.42 8.27 7.60
CA VAL A 167 11.46 7.31 8.02
C VAL A 167 11.50 7.26 9.55
N LEU A 168 11.43 6.05 10.11
CA LEU A 168 11.55 5.87 11.56
C LEU A 168 12.87 6.47 12.08
N GLY A 169 12.79 7.48 12.95
CA GLY A 169 13.96 8.19 13.50
C GLY A 169 14.45 9.41 12.70
N SER A 170 13.81 9.76 11.59
CA SER A 170 14.07 11.01 10.86
C SER A 170 13.14 12.13 11.32
N ALA A 171 13.66 13.35 11.45
CA ALA A 171 12.86 14.56 11.65
C ALA A 171 12.22 15.08 10.34
N ILE A 172 12.57 14.48 9.20
CA ILE A 172 12.13 14.86 7.86
C ILE A 172 11.23 13.76 7.29
N THR A 173 10.05 14.14 6.83
CA THR A 173 9.10 13.27 6.13
C THR A 173 9.27 13.49 4.63
N LEU A 174 9.57 12.42 3.88
CA LEU A 174 9.54 12.48 2.42
C LEU A 174 8.09 12.54 1.95
N PHE A 175 7.84 13.09 0.78
CA PHE A 175 6.53 12.95 0.15
C PHE A 175 6.66 12.49 -1.30
N ALA A 176 5.64 11.77 -1.74
CA ALA A 176 5.43 11.38 -3.13
C ALA A 176 4.10 11.95 -3.59
N THR A 177 3.97 12.19 -4.89
CA THR A 177 2.69 12.57 -5.47
C THR A 177 2.26 11.49 -6.45
N SER A 178 1.03 11.01 -6.31
CA SER A 178 0.39 10.14 -7.29
C SER A 178 -0.70 10.95 -7.98
N ARG A 179 -0.58 11.13 -9.30
CA ARG A 179 -1.55 11.93 -10.05
C ARG A 179 -2.71 11.06 -10.50
N ALA A 180 -3.96 11.47 -10.24
CA ALA A 180 -5.14 10.68 -10.62
C ALA A 180 -5.20 10.36 -12.13
N HIS A 181 -4.62 11.25 -12.95
CA HIS A 181 -4.61 11.14 -14.40
C HIS A 181 -3.27 10.59 -14.95
N SER A 182 -2.30 10.29 -14.07
CA SER A 182 -1.13 9.51 -14.45
C SER A 182 -1.56 8.04 -14.49
N GLN A 183 -1.95 7.58 -15.68
CA GLN A 183 -1.60 6.20 -16.01
C GLN A 183 -0.08 6.16 -15.96
N SER A 184 0.50 5.79 -14.81
CA SER A 184 1.94 5.70 -14.64
C SER A 184 2.50 4.99 -15.86
N LYS A 185 3.15 5.74 -16.75
CA LYS A 185 3.72 5.21 -18.00
C LYS A 185 4.85 4.21 -17.70
N VAL A 186 5.24 4.08 -16.43
CA VAL A 186 6.22 3.14 -15.90
C VAL A 186 5.58 1.80 -15.50
N ARG A 187 4.24 1.69 -15.36
CA ARG A 187 3.51 0.42 -15.16
C ARG A 187 3.90 -0.69 -16.13
N HIS A 188 4.42 -0.33 -17.30
CA HIS A 188 4.71 -1.27 -18.38
C HIS A 188 6.21 -1.53 -18.63
N SER A 189 7.15 -0.96 -17.86
CA SER A 189 8.58 -1.24 -18.06
C SER A 189 9.25 -2.08 -16.96
N ILE A 190 8.54 -2.42 -15.88
CA ILE A 190 9.01 -3.39 -14.89
C ILE A 190 8.62 -4.78 -15.39
N ASN A 191 9.54 -5.26 -16.20
CA ASN A 191 9.49 -6.31 -17.21
C ASN A 191 9.16 -7.70 -16.63
N LEU A 192 8.53 -8.58 -17.42
CA LEU A 192 8.42 -10.03 -17.14
C LEU A 192 9.78 -10.66 -16.76
N ASP A 193 10.86 -10.08 -17.28
CA ASP A 193 12.24 -10.39 -16.91
C ASP A 193 12.56 -10.14 -15.43
N ALA A 194 12.05 -9.06 -14.82
CA ALA A 194 12.21 -8.79 -13.38
C ALA A 194 11.50 -9.84 -12.53
N PHE A 195 10.26 -10.21 -12.90
CA PHE A 195 9.54 -11.29 -12.25
C PHE A 195 10.27 -12.65 -12.41
N SER A 196 10.72 -12.96 -13.63
CA SER A 196 11.39 -14.23 -13.94
C SER A 196 12.74 -14.36 -13.22
N LYS A 197 13.53 -13.28 -13.15
CA LYS A 197 14.77 -13.21 -12.37
C LYS A 197 14.51 -13.39 -10.88
N ALA A 198 13.46 -12.77 -10.37
CA ALA A 198 13.06 -12.92 -8.98
C ALA A 198 12.73 -14.36 -8.62
N ILE A 199 11.79 -14.97 -9.34
CA ILE A 199 11.41 -16.36 -9.08
C ILE A 199 12.58 -17.31 -9.30
N GLY A 200 13.32 -17.16 -10.40
CA GLY A 200 14.47 -18.01 -10.69
C GLY A 200 15.57 -17.91 -9.61
N GLY A 201 15.86 -16.71 -9.13
CA GLY A 201 16.84 -16.50 -8.06
C GLY A 201 16.37 -17.06 -6.72
N LEU A 202 15.12 -16.78 -6.32
CA LEU A 202 14.55 -17.27 -5.06
C LEU A 202 14.46 -18.80 -5.03
N MET A 203 14.04 -19.45 -6.13
CA MET A 203 14.04 -20.91 -6.27
C MET A 203 15.44 -21.53 -6.15
N GLN A 204 16.47 -20.78 -6.57
CA GLN A 204 17.87 -21.19 -6.44
C GLN A 204 18.51 -20.76 -5.12
N SER A 205 17.73 -20.24 -4.16
CA SER A 205 18.24 -19.71 -2.89
C SER A 205 19.29 -18.61 -3.04
N LYS A 206 19.19 -17.78 -4.10
CA LYS A 206 20.09 -16.66 -4.38
C LYS A 206 19.45 -15.33 -3.99
N PRO A 207 20.26 -14.34 -3.58
CA PRO A 207 19.76 -12.97 -3.40
C PRO A 207 19.21 -12.39 -4.70
N VAL A 208 18.11 -11.64 -4.62
CA VAL A 208 17.47 -10.98 -5.76
C VAL A 208 17.09 -9.55 -5.40
N GLU A 209 17.40 -8.62 -6.28
CA GLU A 209 16.85 -7.27 -6.25
C GLU A 209 15.48 -7.19 -6.93
N LEU A 210 14.56 -6.51 -6.27
CA LEU A 210 13.21 -6.22 -6.74
C LEU A 210 12.98 -4.73 -6.71
N THR A 211 12.43 -4.16 -7.77
CA THR A 211 12.00 -2.76 -7.79
C THR A 211 10.49 -2.69 -7.96
N TYR A 212 9.82 -1.95 -7.09
CA TYR A 212 8.37 -1.73 -7.13
C TYR A 212 8.04 -0.29 -6.77
N SER A 213 6.88 0.19 -7.22
CA SER A 213 6.34 1.47 -6.78
C SER A 213 5.51 1.24 -5.51
N PRO A 214 5.95 1.73 -4.33
CA PRO A 214 5.21 1.56 -3.08
C PRO A 214 3.85 2.28 -3.07
N MET A 215 3.59 3.08 -4.10
CA MET A 215 2.38 3.86 -4.31
C MET A 215 1.32 3.09 -5.09
N ASP A 216 1.70 1.97 -5.70
CA ASP A 216 0.77 1.17 -6.49
C ASP A 216 -0.05 0.26 -5.58
N PRO A 217 -1.40 0.28 -5.63
CA PRO A 217 -2.26 -0.58 -4.81
C PRO A 217 -2.14 -2.08 -5.12
N HIS A 218 -1.35 -2.45 -6.13
CA HIS A 218 -0.99 -3.83 -6.48
C HIS A 218 0.41 -4.23 -5.99
N SER A 219 1.15 -3.33 -5.33
CA SER A 219 2.53 -3.57 -4.88
C SER A 219 2.67 -4.25 -3.51
N ASP A 220 1.57 -4.62 -2.86
CA ASP A 220 1.54 -5.22 -1.51
C ASP A 220 2.05 -6.68 -1.43
N PHE A 221 2.82 -7.14 -2.43
CA PHE A 221 3.30 -8.52 -2.55
C PHE A 221 4.50 -8.84 -1.64
N LEU A 222 4.97 -7.85 -0.84
CA LEU A 222 5.94 -8.02 0.23
C LEU A 222 5.25 -7.76 1.56
N VAL A 223 5.11 -8.79 2.40
CA VAL A 223 4.34 -8.72 3.64
C VAL A 223 5.27 -8.92 4.84
N SER A 224 5.09 -8.15 5.92
CA SER A 224 5.81 -8.41 7.18
C SER A 224 5.53 -9.84 7.66
N PRO A 225 6.54 -10.57 8.19
CA PRO A 225 6.35 -11.89 8.74
C PRO A 225 5.30 -11.95 9.83
N ARG A 226 5.22 -10.93 10.69
CA ARG A 226 4.21 -10.86 11.74
C ARG A 226 2.83 -10.69 11.15
N VAL A 227 2.63 -9.69 10.30
CA VAL A 227 1.33 -9.42 9.67
C VAL A 227 0.82 -10.64 8.90
N TYR A 228 1.70 -11.29 8.14
CA TYR A 228 1.35 -12.52 7.43
C TYR A 228 0.95 -13.64 8.39
N ARG A 229 1.76 -13.91 9.42
CA ARG A 229 1.48 -14.97 10.41
C ARG A 229 0.23 -14.71 11.24
N ASP A 230 0.03 -13.47 11.70
CA ASP A 230 -1.17 -13.05 12.44
C ASP A 230 -2.42 -13.28 11.58
N SER A 231 -2.34 -13.03 10.27
CA SER A 231 -3.45 -13.30 9.36
C SER A 231 -3.78 -14.79 9.22
N LEU A 232 -2.82 -15.70 9.45
CA LEU A 232 -3.06 -17.15 9.45
C LEU A 232 -3.76 -17.64 10.73
N LEU A 233 -3.72 -16.86 11.81
CA LEU A 233 -4.38 -17.21 13.08
C LEU A 233 -5.89 -17.00 13.04
N VAL A 234 -6.38 -16.26 12.05
CA VAL A 234 -7.80 -16.00 11.85
C VAL A 234 -8.43 -17.11 11.00
N VAL A 235 -9.55 -17.66 11.46
CA VAL A 235 -10.34 -18.63 10.68
C VAL A 235 -11.23 -17.86 9.71
N TRP A 236 -10.71 -17.56 8.52
CA TRP A 236 -11.44 -16.83 7.49
C TRP A 236 -12.49 -17.70 6.82
N MET A 237 -13.75 -17.23 6.80
CA MET A 237 -14.87 -17.99 6.26
C MET A 237 -15.89 -17.11 5.53
N ARG A 238 -16.62 -17.72 4.60
CA ARG A 238 -17.78 -17.07 3.96
C ARG A 238 -18.81 -16.69 5.04
N GLY A 239 -19.38 -15.50 4.91
CA GLY A 239 -20.32 -14.90 5.86
C GLY A 239 -19.64 -14.09 6.96
N MET A 240 -18.32 -14.16 7.09
CA MET A 240 -17.58 -13.40 8.09
C MET A 240 -17.63 -11.90 7.78
N ARG A 241 -17.89 -11.10 8.82
CA ARG A 241 -17.86 -9.65 8.79
C ARG A 241 -16.43 -9.16 8.89
N VAL A 242 -16.07 -8.22 8.02
CA VAL A 242 -14.72 -7.67 7.94
C VAL A 242 -14.79 -6.16 7.80
N LYS A 243 -13.77 -5.49 8.29
CA LYS A 243 -13.56 -4.07 8.08
C LYS A 243 -12.21 -3.79 7.41
N LYS A 244 -12.16 -2.70 6.65
CA LYS A 244 -10.96 -2.18 6.01
C LYS A 244 -11.04 -0.65 6.00
N VAL A 245 -9.94 0.00 6.36
CA VAL A 245 -9.78 1.46 6.24
C VAL A 245 -9.22 1.76 4.85
N ARG A 246 -9.69 2.81 4.17
CA ARG A 246 -9.09 3.20 2.89
C ARG A 246 -7.75 3.87 3.16
N GLU A 247 -6.89 3.90 2.15
CA GLU A 247 -5.60 4.58 2.27
C GLU A 247 -5.73 6.10 2.44
N TYR A 248 -6.90 6.68 2.13
CA TYR A 248 -7.17 8.12 2.05
C TYR A 248 -8.31 8.60 2.96
N ASP A 249 -8.96 7.68 3.67
CA ASP A 249 -10.17 7.93 4.46
C ASP A 249 -9.92 7.40 5.87
N ASP A 250 -10.33 8.16 6.87
CA ASP A 250 -10.22 7.76 8.28
C ASP A 250 -11.38 6.81 8.67
N ASP A 251 -12.41 6.71 7.83
CA ASP A 251 -13.54 5.81 8.05
C ASP A 251 -13.26 4.36 7.64
N HIS A 252 -13.57 3.47 8.58
CA HIS A 252 -13.53 2.04 8.35
C HIS A 252 -14.80 1.60 7.61
N HIS A 253 -14.59 0.88 6.52
CA HIS A 253 -15.66 0.31 5.73
C HIS A 253 -15.91 -1.12 6.20
N VAL A 254 -17.17 -1.48 6.39
CA VAL A 254 -17.54 -2.84 6.82
C VAL A 254 -18.21 -3.58 5.66
N GLY A 255 -17.90 -4.87 5.56
CA GLY A 255 -18.39 -5.74 4.52
C GLY A 255 -18.41 -7.20 4.95
N THR A 256 -18.81 -8.06 4.02
CA THR A 256 -18.97 -9.50 4.26
C THR A 256 -18.19 -10.30 3.25
N ILE A 257 -17.44 -11.30 3.71
CA ILE A 257 -16.76 -12.26 2.83
C ILE A 257 -17.80 -13.15 2.16
N THR A 258 -17.91 -13.09 0.84
CA THR A 258 -18.85 -13.91 0.05
C THR A 258 -18.22 -15.17 -0.52
N SER A 259 -16.90 -15.19 -0.70
CA SER A 259 -16.16 -16.38 -1.11
C SER A 259 -14.68 -16.34 -0.68
N THR A 260 -14.05 -17.51 -0.61
CA THR A 260 -12.62 -17.68 -0.31
C THR A 260 -12.03 -18.73 -1.25
N THR A 261 -10.84 -18.47 -1.80
CA THR A 261 -10.14 -19.40 -2.72
C THR A 261 -8.99 -20.16 -2.07
N PHE A 262 -8.49 -19.71 -0.92
CA PHE A 262 -7.29 -20.28 -0.27
C PHE A 262 -7.45 -21.76 0.13
N GLY A 263 -8.64 -22.13 0.64
CA GLY A 263 -8.94 -23.49 1.08
C GLY A 263 -9.51 -24.42 0.00
N ASN A 264 -9.81 -23.89 -1.20
CA ASN A 264 -10.39 -24.65 -2.31
C ASN A 264 -9.32 -24.82 -3.40
N SER A 265 -8.42 -25.80 -3.24
CA SER A 265 -7.52 -26.22 -4.30
C SER A 265 -8.10 -27.41 -5.05
N ASP A 266 -8.08 -27.34 -6.38
CA ASP A 266 -8.44 -28.47 -7.24
C ASP A 266 -7.31 -29.53 -7.27
N VAL A 267 -6.15 -29.20 -6.68
CA VAL A 267 -4.96 -30.04 -6.57
C VAL A 267 -4.77 -30.45 -5.11
N HIS A 268 -5.00 -31.73 -4.82
CA HIS A 268 -4.83 -32.28 -3.48
C HIS A 268 -3.42 -32.02 -2.91
N GLY A 269 -3.35 -31.51 -1.68
CA GLY A 269 -2.10 -31.28 -0.95
C GLY A 269 -1.38 -29.97 -1.27
N VAL A 270 -1.84 -29.20 -2.26
CA VAL A 270 -1.28 -27.88 -2.58
C VAL A 270 -2.26 -26.81 -2.15
N MET A 271 -1.87 -25.95 -1.21
CA MET A 271 -2.68 -24.79 -0.84
C MET A 271 -2.55 -23.72 -1.91
N ARG A 272 -3.66 -23.05 -2.23
CA ARG A 272 -3.61 -21.86 -3.09
C ARG A 272 -2.95 -20.72 -2.33
N SER A 273 -2.45 -19.74 -3.04
CA SER A 273 -1.87 -18.53 -2.47
C SER A 273 -2.95 -17.70 -1.74
N LEU A 274 -2.56 -17.04 -0.64
CA LEU A 274 -3.41 -16.10 0.11
C LEU A 274 -3.60 -14.76 -0.58
N TRP A 275 -2.90 -14.52 -1.68
CA TRP A 275 -2.99 -13.28 -2.44
C TRP A 275 -4.40 -13.07 -2.97
N ARG A 276 -5.07 -12.04 -2.46
CA ARG A 276 -6.40 -11.61 -2.89
C ARG A 276 -7.41 -12.76 -2.93
N CYS A 277 -7.37 -13.64 -1.94
CA CYS A 277 -8.15 -14.87 -1.92
C CYS A 277 -9.58 -14.71 -1.41
N HIS A 278 -9.93 -13.60 -0.74
CA HIS A 278 -11.28 -13.31 -0.24
C HIS A 278 -12.02 -12.39 -1.19
N THR A 279 -13.26 -12.75 -1.56
CA THR A 279 -14.19 -11.82 -2.20
C THR A 279 -15.05 -11.17 -1.13
N VAL A 280 -15.08 -9.83 -1.10
CA VAL A 280 -15.82 -9.05 -0.10
C VAL A 280 -16.87 -8.19 -0.80
N VAL A 281 -18.08 -8.19 -0.24
CA VAL A 281 -19.13 -7.23 -0.60
C VAL A 281 -19.26 -6.23 0.55
N TRP A 282 -19.06 -4.95 0.24
CA TRP A 282 -19.12 -3.85 1.19
C TRP A 282 -20.56 -3.39 1.38
N ASP A 283 -20.90 -2.99 2.61
CA ASP A 283 -22.27 -2.53 2.92
C ASP A 283 -22.58 -1.19 2.25
N ALA A 284 -21.58 -0.31 2.18
CA ALA A 284 -21.68 0.96 1.49
C ALA A 284 -21.42 0.78 -0.03
N PRO A 285 -22.25 1.37 -0.91
CA PRO A 285 -22.19 1.15 -2.36
C PRO A 285 -20.93 1.68 -3.06
N TYR A 286 -20.06 2.40 -2.33
CA TYR A 286 -18.85 3.02 -2.88
C TYR A 286 -17.57 2.63 -2.15
N GLY A 287 -17.53 1.46 -1.51
CA GLY A 287 -16.42 1.07 -0.63
C GLY A 287 -15.04 0.99 -1.30
N PHE A 288 -14.89 0.16 -2.33
CA PHE A 288 -13.61 -0.08 -3.00
C PHE A 288 -13.84 -0.51 -4.45
N ASP A 289 -12.97 -0.09 -5.38
CA ASP A 289 -13.03 -0.49 -6.80
C ASP A 289 -12.73 -1.99 -7.00
N ARG A 290 -11.97 -2.59 -6.07
CA ARG A 290 -11.66 -4.02 -6.07
C ARG A 290 -12.54 -4.79 -5.09
N ILE A 291 -12.89 -6.01 -5.48
CA ILE A 291 -13.68 -6.94 -4.64
C ILE A 291 -12.85 -8.05 -4.01
N HIS A 292 -11.58 -8.23 -4.42
CA HIS A 292 -10.70 -9.29 -3.94
C HIS A 292 -9.60 -8.76 -3.01
N PHE A 293 -9.46 -9.38 -1.85
CA PHE A 293 -8.57 -8.93 -0.76
C PHE A 293 -7.82 -10.08 -0.12
N SER A 294 -6.59 -9.83 0.27
CA SER A 294 -5.76 -10.77 1.02
C SER A 294 -6.10 -10.69 2.52
N PRO A 295 -5.87 -11.75 3.31
CA PRO A 295 -6.17 -11.77 4.74
C PRO A 295 -5.58 -10.60 5.53
N TRP A 296 -4.32 -10.25 5.27
CA TRP A 296 -3.62 -9.15 5.95
C TRP A 296 -4.15 -7.76 5.60
N GLU A 297 -5.04 -7.65 4.63
CA GLU A 297 -5.67 -6.39 4.24
C GLU A 297 -6.99 -6.12 4.97
N LEU A 298 -7.51 -7.12 5.70
CA LEU A 298 -8.81 -7.13 6.33
C LEU A 298 -8.67 -7.30 7.84
N THR A 299 -9.61 -6.74 8.60
CA THR A 299 -9.73 -6.99 10.04
C THR A 299 -11.09 -7.61 10.32
N PRO A 300 -11.19 -8.67 11.15
CA PRO A 300 -12.47 -9.17 11.63
C PRO A 300 -13.31 -8.07 12.27
N SER A 301 -14.61 -8.01 11.97
CA SER A 301 -15.55 -7.11 12.64
C SER A 301 -16.73 -7.89 13.22
N GLN A 302 -17.35 -7.35 14.26
CA GLN A 302 -18.61 -7.84 14.84
C GLN A 302 -19.79 -6.93 14.47
N GLU A 303 -19.55 -5.87 13.69
CA GLU A 303 -20.56 -4.89 13.33
C GLU A 303 -21.58 -5.49 12.36
N GLN A 304 -22.85 -5.36 12.72
CA GLN A 304 -23.96 -5.83 11.89
C GLN A 304 -24.21 -4.88 10.71
N PRO A 305 -24.73 -5.37 9.58
CA PRO A 305 -25.13 -4.52 8.46
C PRO A 305 -26.14 -3.49 8.95
N GLN A 306 -25.88 -2.20 8.72
CA GLN A 306 -26.87 -1.17 9.02
C GLN A 306 -28.06 -1.35 8.07
N PRO A 307 -29.31 -1.32 8.57
CA PRO A 307 -30.48 -1.37 7.71
C PRO A 307 -30.48 -0.14 6.79
N GLN A 308 -30.51 -0.36 5.48
CA GLN A 308 -30.68 0.73 4.52
C GLN A 308 -31.95 1.52 4.87
N PRO A 309 -31.93 2.86 4.86
CA PRO A 309 -33.13 3.64 5.08
C PRO A 309 -34.17 3.21 4.03
N GLN A 310 -35.29 2.65 4.49
CA GLN A 310 -36.37 2.27 3.59
C GLN A 310 -36.83 3.54 2.86
N PRO A 311 -37.02 3.51 1.52
CA PRO A 311 -37.65 4.63 0.85
C PRO A 311 -39.01 4.89 1.52
N PRO A 312 -39.40 6.16 1.72
CA PRO A 312 -40.67 6.47 2.34
C PRO A 312 -41.78 5.75 1.59
N ARG A 313 -42.62 5.00 2.31
CA ARG A 313 -43.76 4.30 1.72
C ARG A 313 -44.64 5.33 1.02
N THR A 314 -44.61 5.36 -0.31
CA THR A 314 -45.59 6.11 -1.09
C THR A 314 -46.95 5.49 -0.80
N LEU A 315 -47.76 6.15 0.03
CA LEU A 315 -49.16 5.81 0.14
C LEU A 315 -49.78 6.14 -1.22
N HIS A 316 -49.98 5.10 -2.04
CA HIS A 316 -50.84 5.21 -3.21
C HIS A 316 -52.26 5.47 -2.71
N LEU A 317 -52.63 6.76 -2.66
CA LEU A 317 -54.03 7.16 -2.67
C LEU A 317 -54.55 6.78 -4.06
N PHE A 318 -55.21 5.63 -4.15
CA PHE A 318 -55.97 5.26 -5.33
C PHE A 318 -57.14 6.25 -5.51
N PRO A 319 -57.44 6.66 -6.76
CA PRO A 319 -58.51 7.60 -7.07
C PRO A 319 -59.91 7.00 -6.89
#